data_AF-A0A075JRF7-F1
#
_entry.id   AF-A0A075JRF7-F1
#
_cell.length_a   1.000
_cell.length_b   1.000
_cell.length_c   1.000
_cell.angle_alpha   90.00
_cell.angle_beta   90.00
_cell.angle_gamma   90.00
#
_symmetry.space_group_name_H-M   'P 1'
#
loop_
_entity.id
_entity.type
_entity.pdbx_description
1 polymer ?
#
loop_
_entity_poly.entity_id
_entity_poly.type
_entity_poly.pdbx_seq_one_letter_code
_entity_poly.pdbx_strand_id
1 'polypeptide(L)'
;MNDNLMLEQIMTKINEMSELVATKDDLKNFATKEDLTRFATKDDLKNFPTKDDLDNFATKQDFQRLVNKIDMNTNRIDELNIKMDKQYDQVKQNTQLIERNFKQIVKNSEQLDTLNKNSTRQEDVIATLALRAMEQESKLRSHIAHS
;
A
#
# COMPACT_ATOMS: atom_id res chain seq x y z
N MET A 1 -34.02 -109.29 -2.57
CA MET A 1 -33.26 -108.43 -3.51
C MET A 1 -33.67 -106.95 -3.43
N ASN A 2 -34.92 -106.59 -3.08
CA ASN A 2 -35.35 -105.18 -3.00
C ASN A 2 -34.76 -104.38 -1.81
N ASP A 3 -34.61 -104.99 -0.63
CA ASP A 3 -34.19 -104.25 0.57
C ASP A 3 -32.73 -103.77 0.48
N ASN A 4 -31.87 -104.54 -0.17
CA ASN A 4 -30.46 -104.18 -0.37
C ASN A 4 -30.30 -103.02 -1.35
N LEU A 5 -31.17 -102.94 -2.38
CA LEU A 5 -31.22 -101.82 -3.33
C LEU A 5 -31.72 -100.53 -2.66
N MET A 6 -32.71 -100.64 -1.77
CA MET A 6 -33.18 -99.48 -0.98
C MET A 6 -32.10 -98.96 -0.03
N LEU A 7 -31.37 -99.86 0.65
CA LEU A 7 -30.27 -99.48 1.52
C LEU A 7 -29.14 -98.78 0.75
N GLU A 8 -28.81 -99.27 -0.44
CA GLU A 8 -27.81 -98.65 -1.32
C GLU A 8 -28.23 -97.23 -1.74
N GLN A 9 -29.49 -97.04 -2.17
CA GLN A 9 -30.02 -95.72 -2.53
C GLN A 9 -30.01 -94.73 -1.35
N ILE A 10 -30.30 -95.22 -0.14
CA ILE A 10 -30.26 -94.39 1.08
C ILE A 10 -28.82 -93.99 1.39
N MET A 11 -27.87 -94.92 1.33
CA MET A 11 -26.45 -94.63 1.59
C MET A 11 -25.87 -93.65 0.57
N THR A 12 -26.21 -93.80 -0.72
CA THR A 12 -25.81 -92.86 -1.77
C THR A 12 -26.33 -91.45 -1.46
N LYS A 13 -27.61 -91.31 -1.10
CA LYS A 13 -28.18 -90.01 -0.72
C LYS A 13 -27.54 -89.41 0.54
N ILE A 14 -27.18 -90.22 1.53
CA ILE A 14 -26.49 -89.77 2.74
C ILE A 14 -25.09 -89.23 2.41
N ASN A 15 -24.38 -89.86 1.47
CA ASN A 15 -23.09 -89.39 1.00
C ASN A 15 -23.21 -88.07 0.23
N GLU A 16 -24.16 -87.98 -0.70
CA GLU A 16 -24.47 -86.73 -1.42
C GLU A 16 -24.84 -85.60 -0.45
N MET A 17 -25.65 -85.89 0.57
CA MET A 17 -25.97 -84.91 1.62
C MET A 17 -24.73 -84.49 2.42
N SER A 18 -23.81 -85.41 2.68
CA SER A 18 -22.58 -85.12 3.42
C SER A 18 -21.62 -84.22 2.64
N GLU A 19 -21.62 -84.31 1.31
CA GLU A 19 -20.84 -83.43 0.42
C GLU A 19 -21.44 -82.03 0.28
N LEU A 20 -22.75 -81.87 0.52
CA LEU A 20 -23.46 -80.59 0.39
C LEU A 20 -23.51 -79.75 1.68
N VAL A 21 -23.18 -80.34 2.84
CA VAL A 21 -23.19 -79.63 4.12
C VAL A 21 -21.84 -78.96 4.39
N ALA A 22 -21.87 -77.68 4.73
CA ALA A 22 -20.68 -76.98 5.19
C ALA A 22 -20.19 -77.57 6.52
N THR A 23 -18.90 -77.85 6.58
CA THR A 23 -18.18 -78.30 7.77
C THR A 23 -17.72 -77.11 8.62
N LYS A 24 -17.23 -77.39 9.83
CA LYS A 24 -16.63 -76.35 10.67
C LYS A 24 -15.37 -75.74 10.04
N ASP A 25 -14.64 -76.51 9.24
CA ASP A 25 -13.44 -76.01 8.56
C ASP A 25 -13.79 -75.07 7.42
N ASP A 26 -14.90 -75.29 6.72
CA ASP A 26 -15.41 -74.38 5.68
C ASP A 26 -15.75 -72.99 6.24
N LEU A 27 -16.11 -72.91 7.53
CA LEU A 27 -16.49 -71.67 8.20
C LEU A 27 -15.32 -70.91 8.85
N LYS A 28 -14.13 -71.53 9.02
CA LYS A 28 -12.99 -70.92 9.74
C LYS A 28 -12.48 -69.61 9.13
N ASN A 29 -12.65 -69.44 7.82
CA ASN A 29 -12.18 -68.27 7.08
C ASN A 29 -13.25 -67.19 6.92
N PHE A 30 -14.47 -67.40 7.44
CA PHE A 30 -15.52 -66.39 7.42
C PHE A 30 -15.35 -65.42 8.59
N ALA A 31 -15.46 -64.12 8.30
CA ALA A 31 -15.54 -63.11 9.33
C ALA A 31 -16.80 -63.32 10.19
N THR A 32 -16.63 -63.21 11.51
CA THR A 32 -17.71 -63.23 12.48
C THR A 32 -18.31 -61.84 12.65
N LYS A 33 -19.47 -61.75 13.30
CA LYS A 33 -20.07 -60.45 13.64
C LYS A 33 -19.18 -59.61 14.56
N GLU A 34 -18.40 -60.27 15.41
CA GLU A 34 -17.50 -59.59 16.34
C GLU A 34 -16.32 -58.94 15.60
N ASP A 35 -15.82 -59.58 14.54
CA ASP A 35 -14.77 -59.03 13.67
C ASP A 35 -15.19 -57.72 13.01
N LEU A 36 -16.50 -57.53 12.75
CA LEU A 36 -17.03 -56.34 12.07
C LEU A 36 -17.25 -55.14 13.01
N THR A 37 -17.27 -55.34 14.33
CA THR A 37 -17.56 -54.27 15.31
C THR A 37 -16.52 -53.16 15.35
N ARG A 38 -15.30 -53.43 14.85
CA ARG A 38 -14.19 -52.48 14.83
C ARG A 38 -14.18 -51.56 13.62
N PHE A 39 -15.04 -51.80 12.64
CA PHE A 39 -15.09 -51.00 11.41
C PHE A 39 -16.04 -49.82 11.58
N ALA A 40 -15.58 -48.63 11.17
CA ALA A 40 -16.44 -47.47 11.05
C ALA A 40 -17.54 -47.73 10.00
N THR A 41 -18.75 -47.31 10.33
CA THR A 41 -19.90 -47.32 9.44
C THR A 41 -19.94 -46.04 8.61
N LYS A 42 -20.82 -46.02 7.60
CA LYS A 42 -21.05 -44.79 6.83
C LYS A 42 -21.61 -43.66 7.68
N ASP A 43 -22.35 -43.97 8.73
CA ASP A 43 -22.92 -42.97 9.63
C ASP A 43 -21.85 -42.28 10.47
N ASP A 44 -20.80 -43.01 10.86
CA ASP A 44 -19.65 -42.45 11.59
C ASP A 44 -18.88 -41.40 10.77
N LEU A 45 -18.97 -41.46 9.43
CA LEU A 45 -18.25 -40.57 8.52
C LEU A 45 -19.06 -39.34 8.07
N LYS A 46 -20.38 -39.28 8.35
CA LYS A 46 -21.27 -38.21 7.84
C LYS A 46 -20.88 -36.80 8.27
N ASN A 47 -20.26 -36.66 9.44
CA ASN A 47 -19.88 -35.37 10.02
C ASN A 47 -18.40 -35.03 9.80
N PHE A 48 -17.65 -35.86 9.08
CA PHE A 48 -16.27 -35.54 8.75
C PHE A 48 -16.22 -34.47 7.65
N PRO A 49 -15.46 -33.39 7.86
CA PRO A 49 -15.26 -32.39 6.82
C PRO A 49 -14.53 -33.01 5.63
N THR A 50 -14.96 -32.58 4.46
CA THR A 50 -14.40 -32.92 3.16
C THR A 50 -13.38 -31.88 2.72
N LYS A 51 -12.74 -32.11 1.57
CA LYS A 51 -11.83 -31.11 0.98
C LYS A 51 -12.61 -29.86 0.55
N ASP A 52 -13.83 -30.03 0.06
CA ASP A 52 -14.68 -28.94 -0.43
C ASP A 52 -15.05 -27.98 0.70
N ASP A 53 -15.15 -28.48 1.95
CA ASP A 53 -15.36 -27.64 3.14
C ASP A 53 -14.18 -26.68 3.40
N LEU A 54 -13.02 -26.92 2.79
CA LEU A 54 -11.82 -26.08 2.92
C LEU A 54 -11.67 -25.04 1.80
N ASP A 55 -12.49 -25.10 0.74
CA ASP A 55 -12.31 -24.24 -0.46
C ASP A 55 -12.44 -22.74 -0.16
N ASN A 56 -13.21 -22.38 0.87
CA ASN A 56 -13.40 -20.99 1.29
C ASN A 56 -12.32 -20.48 2.25
N PHE A 57 -11.36 -21.31 2.66
CA PHE A 57 -10.31 -20.90 3.58
C PHE A 57 -9.16 -20.23 2.83
N ALA A 58 -8.64 -19.15 3.44
CA ALA A 58 -7.46 -18.48 2.93
C ALA A 58 -6.27 -19.44 2.86
N THR A 59 -5.58 -19.42 1.73
CA THR A 59 -4.41 -20.24 1.50
C THR A 59 -3.13 -19.48 1.83
N LYS A 60 -2.01 -20.21 1.92
CA LYS A 60 -0.68 -19.59 2.04
C LYS A 60 -0.38 -18.60 0.90
N GLN A 61 -0.93 -18.83 -0.30
CA GLN A 61 -0.73 -17.92 -1.44
C GLN A 61 -1.46 -16.60 -1.24
N ASP A 62 -2.63 -16.60 -0.61
CA ASP A 62 -3.37 -15.37 -0.31
C ASP A 62 -2.60 -14.48 0.67
N PHE A 63 -2.02 -15.08 1.70
CA PHE A 63 -1.13 -14.37 2.62
C PHE A 63 0.13 -13.85 1.93
N GLN A 64 0.76 -14.64 1.04
CA GLN A 64 1.94 -14.17 0.30
C GLN A 64 1.61 -12.96 -0.59
N ARG A 65 0.43 -12.95 -1.23
CA ARG A 65 -0.03 -11.79 -2.02
C ARG A 65 -0.21 -10.55 -1.14
N LEU A 66 -0.73 -10.71 0.08
CA LEU A 66 -0.88 -9.62 1.02
C LEU A 66 0.48 -9.09 1.49
N VAL A 67 1.40 -9.97 1.89
CA VAL A 67 2.76 -9.60 2.30
C VAL A 67 3.48 -8.82 1.19
N ASN A 68 3.43 -9.30 -0.05
CA ASN A 68 4.05 -8.60 -1.17
C ASN A 68 3.46 -7.20 -1.39
N LYS A 69 2.14 -7.04 -1.25
CA LYS A 69 1.49 -5.72 -1.34
C LYS A 69 1.91 -4.80 -0.19
N ILE A 70 2.05 -5.35 1.02
CA ILE A 70 2.54 -4.61 2.19
C ILE A 70 3.97 -4.13 1.92
N ASP A 71 4.87 -5.00 1.47
CA ASP A 71 6.26 -4.64 1.18
C ASP A 71 6.37 -3.56 0.10
N MET A 72 5.58 -3.67 -0.98
CA MET A 72 5.52 -2.63 -2.01
C MET A 72 5.04 -1.28 -1.45
N ASN A 73 4.03 -1.29 -0.59
CA ASN A 73 3.52 -0.09 0.04
C ASN A 73 4.53 0.52 1.01
N THR A 74 5.24 -0.30 1.79
CA THR A 74 6.31 0.14 2.69
C THR A 74 7.41 0.86 1.90
N ASN A 75 7.90 0.25 0.82
CA ASN A 75 8.92 0.88 -0.04
C ASN A 75 8.45 2.22 -0.62
N ARG A 76 7.18 2.29 -1.04
CA ARG A 76 6.59 3.54 -1.56
C ARG A 76 6.49 4.63 -0.48
N ILE A 77 6.21 4.26 0.77
CA ILE A 77 6.20 5.18 1.90
C ILE A 77 7.61 5.72 2.16
N ASP A 78 8.64 4.86 2.16
CA ASP A 78 10.02 5.27 2.36
C ASP A 78 10.50 6.26 1.28
N GLU A 79 10.16 6.00 0.01
CA GLU A 79 10.46 6.93 -1.09
C GLU A 79 9.76 8.29 -0.92
N LEU A 80 8.51 8.28 -0.45
CA LEU A 80 7.76 9.51 -0.21
C LEU A 80 8.35 10.31 0.95
N ASN A 81 8.79 9.65 2.02
CA ASN A 81 9.47 10.28 3.15
C ASN A 81 10.76 10.97 2.70
N ILE A 82 11.59 10.30 1.90
CA ILE A 82 12.83 10.90 1.34
C ILE A 82 12.51 12.13 0.48
N LYS A 83 11.45 12.08 -0.34
CA LYS A 83 11.03 13.25 -1.16
C LYS A 83 10.52 14.39 -0.28
N MET A 84 9.82 14.08 0.80
CA MET A 84 9.30 15.07 1.75
C MET A 84 10.43 15.79 2.48
N ASP A 85 11.46 15.07 2.93
CA ASP A 85 12.64 15.67 3.56
C ASP A 85 13.36 16.63 2.62
N LYS A 86 13.57 16.22 1.36
CA LYS A 86 14.17 17.08 0.33
C LYS A 86 13.34 18.33 0.06
N GLN A 87 12.01 18.19 0.01
CA GLN A 87 11.13 19.34 -0.16
C GLN A 87 11.19 20.29 1.05
N TYR A 88 11.24 19.75 2.26
CA TYR A 88 11.38 20.53 3.48
C TYR A 88 12.67 21.36 3.48
N ASP A 89 13.79 20.75 3.10
CA ASP A 89 15.07 21.45 2.97
C ASP A 89 15.02 22.55 1.91
N GLN A 90 14.41 22.28 0.76
CA GLN A 90 14.24 23.27 -0.30
C GLN A 90 13.38 24.45 0.17
N VAL A 91 12.27 24.19 0.86
CA VAL A 91 11.41 25.24 1.42
C VAL A 91 12.18 26.08 2.43
N LYS A 92 12.95 25.44 3.31
CA LYS A 92 13.80 26.14 4.29
C LYS A 92 14.83 27.07 3.61
N GLN A 93 15.48 26.60 2.54
CA GLN A 93 16.40 27.44 1.75
C GLN A 93 15.67 28.61 1.09
N ASN A 94 14.50 28.36 0.49
CA ASN A 94 13.70 29.40 -0.14
C ASN A 94 13.28 30.48 0.87
N THR A 95 12.86 30.10 2.08
CA THR A 95 12.53 31.03 3.16
C THR A 95 13.73 31.93 3.51
N GLN A 96 14.93 31.35 3.63
CA GLN A 96 16.14 32.13 3.91
C GLN A 96 16.49 33.11 2.78
N LEU A 97 16.32 32.71 1.51
CA LEU A 97 16.52 33.61 0.37
C LEU A 97 15.51 34.75 0.36
N ILE A 98 14.25 34.45 0.66
CA ILE A 98 13.18 35.44 0.79
C ILE A 98 13.52 36.46 1.89
N GLU A 99 13.98 36.02 3.06
CA GLU A 99 14.41 36.92 4.14
C GLU A 99 15.57 37.84 3.72
N ARG A 100 16.55 37.31 2.97
CA ARG A 100 17.66 38.11 2.45
C ARG A 100 17.17 39.16 1.44
N ASN A 101 16.29 38.76 0.54
CA ASN A 101 15.70 39.65 -0.45
C ASN A 101 14.88 40.76 0.21
N PHE A 102 14.06 40.44 1.22
CA PHE A 102 13.32 41.43 1.99
C PHE A 102 14.24 42.46 2.67
N LYS A 103 15.31 42.01 3.33
CA LYS A 103 16.30 42.92 3.93
C LYS A 103 16.93 43.86 2.89
N GLN A 104 17.23 43.35 1.70
CA GLN A 104 17.79 44.16 0.62
C GLN A 104 16.78 45.17 0.08
N ILE A 105 15.51 44.79 -0.09
CA ILE A 105 14.44 45.70 -0.52
C ILE A 105 14.28 46.86 0.46
N VAL A 106 14.27 46.57 1.77
CA VAL A 106 14.21 47.61 2.82
C VAL A 106 15.38 48.59 2.68
N LYS A 107 16.61 48.07 2.56
CA LYS A 107 17.80 48.91 2.36
C LYS A 107 17.72 49.76 1.09
N ASN A 108 17.28 49.17 -0.02
CA ASN A 108 17.11 49.89 -1.28
C ASN A 108 16.05 51.00 -1.16
N SER A 109 14.97 50.76 -0.42
CA SER A 109 13.93 51.75 -0.15
C SER A 109 14.48 52.95 0.62
N GLU A 110 15.29 52.73 1.66
CA GLU A 110 15.93 53.81 2.43
C GLU A 110 16.89 54.64 1.57
N GLN A 111 17.65 53.97 0.68
CA GLN A 111 18.53 54.64 -0.27
C GLN A 111 17.74 55.50 -1.26
N LEU A 112 16.62 55.00 -1.78
CA LEU A 112 15.75 55.75 -2.68
C LEU A 112 15.15 56.99 -2.01
N ASP A 113 14.71 56.88 -0.76
CA ASP A 113 14.21 58.03 0.02
C ASP A 113 15.28 59.11 0.17
N THR A 114 16.53 58.70 0.40
CA THR A 114 17.66 59.63 0.51
C THR A 114 17.95 60.33 -0.82
N LEU A 115 17.91 59.58 -1.94
CA LEU A 115 18.08 60.14 -3.28
C LEU A 115 16.97 61.13 -3.63
N ASN A 116 15.72 60.81 -3.31
CA ASN A 116 14.58 61.71 -3.53
C ASN A 116 14.74 63.03 -2.76
N LYS A 117 15.13 62.98 -1.48
CA LYS A 117 15.41 64.19 -0.68
C LYS A 117 16.53 65.03 -1.32
N ASN A 118 17.57 64.39 -1.84
CA ASN A 118 18.65 65.10 -2.51
C ASN A 118 18.19 65.73 -3.84
N SER A 119 17.36 65.03 -4.62
CA SER A 119 16.77 65.56 -5.86
C SER A 119 15.94 66.81 -5.59
N THR A 120 15.03 66.77 -4.60
CA THR A 120 14.22 67.94 -4.21
C THR A 120 15.10 69.13 -3.80
N ARG A 121 16.17 68.89 -3.02
CA ARG A 121 17.12 69.94 -2.66
C ARG A 121 17.85 70.52 -3.87
N GLN A 122 18.19 69.69 -4.86
CA GLN A 122 18.82 70.15 -6.10
C GLN A 122 17.85 71.01 -6.93
N GLU A 123 16.59 70.63 -7.02
CA GLU A 123 15.53 71.42 -7.68
C GLU A 123 15.39 72.81 -7.01
N ASP A 124 15.36 72.88 -5.68
CA ASP A 124 15.31 74.14 -4.93
C ASP A 124 16.53 75.05 -5.20
N VAL A 125 17.72 74.45 -5.24
CA VAL A 125 18.97 75.17 -5.54
C VAL A 125 18.96 75.72 -6.97
N ILE A 126 18.53 74.92 -7.95
CA ILE A 126 18.43 75.34 -9.35
C ILE A 126 17.43 76.48 -9.49
N ALA A 127 16.25 76.38 -8.86
CA ALA A 127 15.25 77.45 -8.87
C ALA A 127 15.81 78.76 -8.28
N THR A 128 16.55 78.67 -7.17
CA THR A 128 17.19 79.83 -6.53
C THR A 128 18.25 80.46 -7.44
N LEU A 129 19.08 79.65 -8.11
CA LEU A 129 20.11 80.15 -9.02
C LEU A 129 19.49 80.80 -10.26
N ALA A 130 18.42 80.22 -10.82
CA ALA A 130 17.69 80.78 -11.95
C ALA A 130 17.10 82.17 -11.61
N LEU A 131 16.47 82.32 -10.44
CA LEU A 131 15.97 83.62 -9.97
C LEU A 131 17.08 84.66 -9.84
N ARG A 132 18.21 84.30 -9.21
CA ARG A 132 19.37 85.21 -9.08
C ARG A 132 19.96 85.61 -10.42
N ALA A 133 20.03 84.70 -11.38
CA ALA A 133 20.51 85.00 -12.72
C ALA A 133 19.59 86.00 -13.44
N MET A 134 18.27 85.82 -13.35
CA MET A 134 17.29 86.78 -13.90
C MET A 134 17.42 88.16 -13.26
N GLU A 135 17.60 88.24 -11.94
CA GLU A 135 17.81 89.51 -11.23
C GLU A 135 19.11 90.20 -11.68
N GLN A 136 20.21 89.46 -11.83
CA GLN A 136 21.48 90.00 -12.31
C GLN A 136 21.37 90.51 -13.75
N GLU A 137 20.71 89.77 -14.63
CA GLU A 137 20.48 90.19 -16.02
C GLU A 137 19.64 91.47 -16.09
N SER A 138 18.58 91.56 -15.28
CA SER A 138 17.74 92.76 -15.16
C SER A 138 18.55 93.98 -14.70
N LYS A 139 19.42 93.81 -13.69
CA LYS A 139 20.34 94.88 -13.21
C LYS A 139 21.34 95.31 -14.28
N LEU A 140 21.91 94.38 -15.05
CA LEU A 140 22.83 94.72 -16.14
C LEU A 140 22.12 95.50 -17.26
N ARG A 141 20.91 95.07 -17.64
CA ARG A 141 20.09 95.77 -18.65
C ARG A 141 19.73 97.18 -18.21
N SER A 142 19.39 97.40 -16.94
CA SER A 142 19.09 98.74 -16.44
C SER A 142 20.32 99.65 -16.43
N HIS A 143 21.50 99.15 -16.05
CA HIS A 143 22.75 99.92 -16.12
C HIS A 143 23.14 100.33 -17.54
N ILE A 144 22.99 99.45 -18.54
CA ILE A 144 23.26 99.77 -19.94
C ILE A 144 22.28 100.84 -20.47
N ALA A 145 21.01 100.78 -20.08
CA ALA A 145 20.00 101.74 -20.55
C ALA A 145 20.17 103.17 -19.98
N HIS A 146 20.95 103.35 -18.91
CA HIS A 146 21.19 104.63 -18.24
C HIS A 146 22.64 105.16 -18.40
N SER A 147 23.49 104.48 -19.18
CA SER A 147 24.85 104.90 -19.54
C SER A 147 24.90 105.47 -20.96
#